data_AF-A0A8J6A4Y9-F1
#
_entry.id   AF-A0A8J6A4Y9-F1
#
_cell.length_a   1.000
_cell.length_b   1.000
_cell.length_c   1.000
_cell.angle_alpha   90.00
_cell.angle_beta   90.00
_cell.angle_gamma   90.00
#
_symmetry.space_group_name_H-M   'P 1'
#
loop_
_entity.id
_entity.type
_entity.pdbx_description
1 polymer ?
#
loop_
_entity_poly.entity_id
_entity_poly.type
_entity_poly.pdbx_seq_one_letter_code
_entity_poly.pdbx_strand_id
1 'polypeptide(L)'
;VFFDPSLEVLPTRKSIMSHKRAADITHPDLAGLLVRNKSLLAELRNVQNKLVIKESSLQEMKSELESYKENNVQQSFQIISLKDDIKDLEKLIASLTRIKSLKNTNIQNLERGNWDLTERIIELENRLRVHLVEREKAEQKADLLEKKLAGGSRFSPHINIKGKEDFLDSFMMKEKGEAILAKNIGQDNIFYSEGPKHIQKIWDKCQQDSFHKEKQQYELDRPPCPFSWETKTVESHYQKLLGELATLLSNSVDPIPATEEAVKGKIRDISANEQSWKFRTEGLQQEIQMLTERLDQLHQHYKACAHKLSQTEKKCREQKRPLKHLEGKTATTDFFQGRSELDRDKENSETNNSQIDKHRMVKQLEKDSKQQTLWNIQQNLQIATTQKLEEKIQKLQKQLSDLKLTNKNMKTQLTRVNVLKDKTIEKLRQSLTKIETMKGKAVMKTDNLKTTLDSAEQETRRDKERARQTLDTVTSELCTSKSPREEVSGQELVDFRETIMKMLGFNKKAANKEIINHLKLLIQAHETSKKIKDCF
;
A
#
# COMPACT_ATOMS: atom_id res chain seq x y z
N VAL A 1 -1.93 23.06 73.21
CA VAL A 1 -2.57 22.77 74.52
C VAL A 1 -1.46 22.52 75.51
N PHE A 2 -1.43 23.37 76.54
CA PHE A 2 -0.65 23.43 77.79
C PHE A 2 0.07 22.13 78.25
N PHE A 3 1.21 22.13 78.93
CA PHE A 3 1.61 22.92 80.10
C PHE A 3 3.13 22.95 80.26
N ASP A 4 3.63 24.08 80.75
CA ASP A 4 4.82 24.19 81.59
C ASP A 4 4.36 24.34 83.05
N PRO A 5 5.06 23.78 84.05
CA PRO A 5 5.16 24.50 85.31
C PRO A 5 6.59 24.52 85.89
N SER A 6 7.07 25.75 86.04
CA SER A 6 8.12 26.17 86.97
C SER A 6 7.76 25.87 88.44
N LEU A 7 8.74 25.45 89.24
CA LEU A 7 8.75 25.69 90.68
C LEU A 7 10.19 25.84 91.20
N GLU A 8 10.38 26.97 91.87
CA GLU A 8 11.60 27.62 92.35
C GLU A 8 11.83 27.26 93.82
N VAL A 9 13.03 26.78 94.21
CA VAL A 9 13.52 26.83 95.60
C VAL A 9 15.05 27.04 95.61
N LEU A 10 15.46 28.14 96.25
CA LEU A 10 16.83 28.63 96.50
C LEU A 10 17.59 27.83 97.60
N PRO A 11 18.92 28.05 97.80
CA PRO A 11 19.88 26.96 97.94
C PRO A 11 20.43 26.80 99.37
N THR A 12 20.55 25.56 99.83
CA THR A 12 21.33 25.25 101.04
C THR A 12 22.70 24.71 100.65
N ARG A 13 23.65 25.64 100.58
CA ARG A 13 25.07 25.42 100.31
C ARG A 13 25.73 24.77 101.53
N LYS A 14 25.86 23.44 101.54
CA LYS A 14 27.01 22.66 102.07
C LYS A 14 26.65 21.17 102.20
N SER A 15 26.77 20.44 101.09
CA SER A 15 27.25 19.05 101.08
C SER A 15 27.78 18.72 99.67
N ILE A 16 28.68 19.58 99.21
CA ILE A 16 29.47 19.34 97.99
C ILE A 16 30.71 18.60 98.48
N MET A 17 30.70 17.26 98.48
CA MET A 17 31.90 16.47 98.17
C MET A 17 31.75 14.94 98.21
N SER A 18 30.62 14.37 98.65
CA SER A 18 30.51 12.90 98.84
C SER A 18 29.51 12.17 97.94
N HIS A 19 28.83 12.85 97.01
CA HIS A 19 27.95 12.19 96.01
C HIS A 19 28.42 12.33 94.56
N LYS A 20 29.54 13.00 94.30
CA LYS A 20 30.08 13.13 92.93
C LYS A 20 30.57 11.78 92.36
N ARG A 21 31.11 10.93 93.23
CA ARG A 21 31.71 9.64 92.84
C ARG A 21 30.71 8.49 92.61
N ALA A 22 29.48 8.62 93.08
CA ALA A 22 28.43 7.61 92.86
C ALA A 22 27.63 7.87 91.57
N ALA A 23 27.55 9.13 91.12
CA ALA A 23 26.96 9.48 89.83
C ALA A 23 27.86 9.10 88.64
N ASP A 24 29.18 9.14 88.82
CA ASP A 24 30.17 8.88 87.75
C ASP A 24 30.29 7.39 87.35
N ILE A 25 29.74 6.45 88.12
CA ILE A 25 29.84 5.00 87.84
C ILE A 25 28.62 4.48 87.06
N THR A 26 27.46 5.14 87.15
CA THR A 26 26.25 4.80 86.36
C THR A 26 26.10 5.65 85.09
N HIS A 27 26.81 6.78 84.99
CA HIS A 27 26.86 7.65 83.81
C HIS A 27 27.54 7.08 82.53
N PRO A 28 28.57 6.21 82.60
CA PRO A 28 29.27 5.72 81.40
C PRO A 28 28.38 4.83 80.52
N ASP A 29 27.54 4.00 81.15
CA ASP A 29 26.64 3.08 80.46
C ASP A 29 25.46 3.86 79.82
N LEU A 30 24.92 4.86 80.53
CA LEU A 30 23.90 5.75 79.99
C LEU A 30 24.41 6.59 78.80
N ALA A 31 25.65 7.08 78.87
CA ALA A 31 26.27 7.81 77.77
C ALA A 31 26.48 6.92 76.53
N GLY A 32 26.91 5.67 76.71
CA GLY A 32 27.02 4.67 75.64
C GLY A 32 25.67 4.35 75.00
N LEU A 33 24.62 4.17 75.81
CA LEU A 33 23.25 3.97 75.33
C LEU A 33 22.71 5.18 74.57
N LEU A 34 23.01 6.41 75.02
CA LEU A 34 22.63 7.64 74.31
C LEU A 34 23.30 7.76 72.94
N VAL A 35 24.59 7.41 72.84
CA VAL A 35 25.31 7.39 71.54
C VAL A 35 24.71 6.33 70.61
N ARG A 36 24.42 5.13 71.12
CA ARG A 36 23.74 4.08 70.33
C ARG A 36 22.36 4.52 69.87
N ASN A 37 21.57 5.14 70.76
CA ASN A 37 20.25 5.66 70.41
C ASN A 37 20.34 6.74 69.31
N LYS A 38 21.30 7.67 69.41
CA LYS A 38 21.57 8.66 68.35
C LYS A 38 21.99 8.01 67.02
N SER A 39 22.82 6.97 67.06
CA SER A 39 23.22 6.20 65.87
C SER A 39 22.03 5.51 65.22
N LEU A 40 21.20 4.81 66.01
CA LEU A 40 19.99 4.14 65.54
C LEU A 40 18.98 5.14 64.97
N LEU A 41 18.83 6.32 65.57
CA LEU A 41 17.97 7.39 65.03
C LEU A 41 18.51 7.92 63.67
N ALA A 42 19.83 8.01 63.51
CA ALA A 42 20.43 8.41 62.24
C ALA A 42 20.24 7.32 61.16
N GLU A 43 20.40 6.06 61.52
CA GLU A 43 20.12 4.92 60.63
C GLU A 43 18.65 4.84 60.24
N LEU A 44 17.73 5.07 61.17
CA LEU A 44 16.29 5.10 60.91
C LEU A 44 15.95 6.24 59.93
N ARG A 45 16.50 7.45 60.14
CA ARG A 45 16.37 8.56 59.18
C ARG A 45 16.95 8.21 57.81
N ASN A 46 18.09 7.53 57.75
CA ASN A 46 18.71 7.12 56.50
C ASN A 46 17.84 6.11 55.74
N VAL A 47 17.30 5.10 56.43
CA VAL A 47 16.38 4.11 55.85
C VAL A 47 15.08 4.79 55.39
N GLN A 48 14.55 5.71 56.19
CA GLN A 48 13.37 6.49 55.82
C GLN A 48 13.61 7.34 54.56
N ASN A 49 14.77 8.00 54.45
CA ASN A 49 15.14 8.75 53.24
C ASN A 49 15.27 7.82 52.02
N LYS A 50 15.90 6.65 52.17
CA LYS A 50 15.99 5.65 51.08
C LYS A 50 14.62 5.14 50.65
N LEU A 51 13.71 4.91 51.60
CA LEU A 51 12.33 4.52 51.32
C LEU A 51 11.62 5.60 50.48
N VAL A 52 11.71 6.87 50.89
CA VAL A 52 11.12 7.99 50.15
C VAL A 52 11.68 8.10 48.73
N ILE A 53 12.99 7.91 48.53
CA ILE A 53 13.61 7.91 47.19
C ILE A 53 13.09 6.74 46.33
N LYS A 54 12.93 5.56 46.93
CA LYS A 54 12.37 4.40 46.21
C LYS A 54 10.90 4.59 45.88
N GLU A 55 10.14 5.21 46.77
CA GLU A 55 8.73 5.53 46.57
C GLU A 55 8.54 6.57 45.46
N SER A 56 9.38 7.61 45.40
CA SER A 56 9.36 8.58 44.30
C SER A 56 9.72 7.93 42.96
N SER A 57 10.72 7.05 42.93
CA SER A 57 11.10 6.31 41.72
C SER A 57 10.00 5.35 41.26
N LEU A 58 9.32 4.67 42.19
CA LEU A 58 8.18 3.81 41.88
C LEU A 58 7.03 4.63 41.27
N GLN A 59 6.75 5.82 41.82
CA GLN A 59 5.71 6.70 41.31
C GLN A 59 6.02 7.21 39.90
N GLU A 60 7.28 7.52 39.60
CA GLU A 60 7.74 7.89 38.26
C GLU A 60 7.54 6.73 37.27
N MET A 61 8.00 5.52 37.62
CA MET A 61 7.80 4.31 36.80
C MET A 61 6.32 4.03 36.55
N LYS A 62 5.45 4.27 37.54
CA LYS A 62 4.01 4.11 37.41
C LYS A 62 3.41 5.12 36.42
N SER A 63 3.89 6.37 36.43
CA SER A 63 3.45 7.38 35.47
C SER A 63 3.92 7.07 34.04
N GLU A 64 5.14 6.56 33.88
CA GLU A 64 5.67 6.15 32.58
C GLU A 64 4.88 4.97 32.01
N LEU A 65 4.58 3.97 32.85
CA LEU A 65 3.73 2.83 32.47
C LEU A 65 2.34 3.29 31.99
N GLU A 66 1.73 4.26 32.67
CA GLU A 66 0.42 4.76 32.27
C GLU A 66 0.50 5.51 30.93
N SER A 67 1.57 6.29 30.71
CA SER A 67 1.83 6.92 29.41
C SER A 67 2.01 5.89 28.29
N TYR A 68 2.72 4.78 28.54
CA TYR A 68 2.82 3.69 27.56
C TYR A 68 1.47 3.05 27.25
N LYS A 69 0.60 2.85 28.24
CA LYS A 69 -0.76 2.33 28.01
C LYS A 69 -1.60 3.28 27.16
N GLU A 70 -1.59 4.58 27.47
CA GLU A 70 -2.30 5.60 26.69
C GLU A 70 -1.81 5.63 25.23
N ASN A 71 -0.48 5.62 25.03
CA ASN A 71 0.12 5.54 23.70
C ASN A 71 -0.30 4.27 22.94
N ASN A 72 -0.32 3.12 23.63
CA ASN A 72 -0.73 1.86 23.03
C ASN A 72 -2.22 1.87 22.62
N VAL A 73 -3.10 2.47 23.44
CA VAL A 73 -4.52 2.65 23.10
C VAL A 73 -4.67 3.58 21.90
N GLN A 74 -3.92 4.69 21.86
CA GLN A 74 -3.95 5.63 20.74
C GLN A 74 -3.46 4.97 19.44
N GLN A 75 -2.38 4.20 19.49
CA GLN A 75 -1.88 3.43 18.35
C GLN A 75 -2.90 2.37 17.91
N SER A 76 -3.53 1.68 18.85
CA SER A 76 -4.58 0.70 18.55
C SER A 76 -5.77 1.33 17.82
N PHE A 77 -6.19 2.54 18.23
CA PHE A 77 -7.25 3.28 17.54
C PHE A 77 -6.86 3.66 16.11
N GLN A 78 -5.61 4.12 15.89
CA GLN A 78 -5.10 4.42 14.55
C GLN A 78 -5.08 3.17 13.66
N ILE A 79 -4.64 2.04 14.21
CA ILE A 79 -4.64 0.75 13.50
C ILE A 79 -6.06 0.35 13.09
N ILE A 80 -7.05 0.52 13.97
CA ILE A 80 -8.45 0.23 13.66
C ILE A 80 -8.96 1.13 12.53
N SER A 81 -8.70 2.44 12.60
CA SER A 81 -9.08 3.39 11.55
C SER A 81 -8.46 3.00 10.20
N LEU A 82 -7.15 2.70 10.17
CA LEU A 82 -6.46 2.29 8.95
C LEU A 82 -7.01 0.97 8.39
N LYS A 83 -7.37 0.02 9.26
CA LYS A 83 -8.02 -1.23 8.84
C LYS A 83 -9.37 -0.99 8.18
N ASP A 84 -10.15 -0.04 8.67
CA ASP A 84 -11.44 0.28 8.06
C ASP A 84 -11.28 1.01 6.73
N ASP A 85 -10.31 1.93 6.61
CA ASP A 85 -9.96 2.57 5.34
C ASP A 85 -9.52 1.54 4.28
N ILE A 86 -8.73 0.53 4.69
CA ILE A 86 -8.32 -0.57 3.80
C ILE A 86 -9.55 -1.34 3.29
N LYS A 87 -10.51 -1.68 4.15
CA LYS A 87 -11.75 -2.37 3.73
C LYS A 87 -12.55 -1.54 2.73
N ASP A 88 -12.64 -0.23 2.95
CA ASP A 88 -13.35 0.66 2.03
C ASP A 88 -12.65 0.73 0.66
N LEU A 89 -11.32 0.76 0.64
CA LEU A 89 -10.52 0.68 -0.58
C LEU A 89 -10.69 -0.66 -1.31
N GLU A 90 -10.69 -1.78 -0.60
CA GLU A 90 -10.95 -3.11 -1.17
C GLU A 90 -12.32 -3.18 -1.84
N LYS A 91 -13.35 -2.61 -1.20
CA LYS A 91 -14.70 -2.53 -1.77
C LYS A 91 -14.74 -1.68 -3.04
N LEU A 92 -13.96 -0.59 -3.08
CA LEU A 92 -13.83 0.26 -4.25
C LEU A 92 -13.12 -0.48 -5.39
N ILE A 93 -12.03 -1.20 -5.10
CA ILE A 93 -11.31 -2.04 -6.06
C ILE A 93 -12.23 -3.12 -6.64
N ALA A 94 -13.00 -3.81 -5.80
CA ALA A 94 -13.95 -4.82 -6.26
C ALA A 94 -15.03 -4.22 -7.18
N SER A 95 -15.49 -3.01 -6.89
CA SER A 95 -16.49 -2.30 -7.71
C SER A 95 -15.88 -1.84 -9.04
N LEU A 96 -14.66 -1.33 -9.02
CA LEU A 96 -13.93 -0.93 -10.23
C LEU A 96 -13.63 -2.14 -11.12
N THR A 97 -13.32 -3.29 -10.52
CA THR A 97 -13.11 -4.55 -11.25
C THR A 97 -14.40 -5.00 -11.95
N ARG A 98 -15.56 -4.92 -11.27
CA ARG A 98 -16.87 -5.19 -11.88
C ARG A 98 -17.21 -4.25 -13.04
N ILE A 99 -16.91 -2.95 -12.89
CA ILE A 99 -17.11 -1.97 -13.97
C ILE A 99 -16.20 -2.28 -15.16
N LYS A 100 -14.93 -2.63 -14.90
CA LYS A 100 -13.96 -3.00 -15.93
C LYS A 100 -14.41 -4.24 -16.71
N SER A 101 -14.87 -5.29 -16.01
CA SER A 101 -15.38 -6.50 -16.68
C SER A 101 -16.61 -6.18 -17.53
N LEU A 102 -17.56 -5.39 -17.01
CA LEU A 102 -18.75 -4.98 -17.76
C LEU A 102 -18.39 -4.18 -19.02
N LYS A 103 -17.45 -3.23 -18.91
CA LYS A 103 -16.96 -2.46 -20.05
C LYS A 103 -16.31 -3.36 -21.11
N ASN A 104 -15.50 -4.34 -20.69
CA ASN A 104 -14.87 -5.29 -21.61
C ASN A 104 -15.91 -6.15 -22.33
N THR A 105 -16.92 -6.65 -21.64
CA THR A 105 -18.03 -7.40 -22.27
C THR A 105 -18.78 -6.53 -23.28
N ASN A 106 -19.05 -5.27 -22.94
CA ASN A 106 -19.72 -4.35 -23.86
C ASN A 106 -18.88 -4.07 -25.12
N ILE A 107 -17.56 -3.90 -24.97
CA ILE A 107 -16.65 -3.74 -26.10
C ILE A 107 -16.69 -4.97 -27.01
N GLN A 108 -16.59 -6.19 -26.44
CA GLN A 108 -16.66 -7.43 -27.20
C GLN A 108 -17.98 -7.60 -27.95
N ASN A 109 -19.11 -7.20 -27.34
CA ASN A 109 -20.40 -7.24 -28.00
C ASN A 109 -20.49 -6.26 -29.18
N LEU A 110 -19.95 -5.05 -29.03
CA LEU A 110 -19.89 -4.05 -30.10
C LEU A 110 -18.94 -4.49 -31.23
N GLU A 111 -17.79 -5.08 -30.90
CA GLU A 111 -16.85 -5.65 -31.88
C GLU A 111 -17.50 -6.76 -32.70
N ARG A 112 -18.23 -7.67 -32.03
CA ARG A 112 -19.00 -8.72 -32.71
C ARG A 112 -20.07 -8.12 -33.63
N GLY A 113 -20.86 -7.16 -33.15
CA GLY A 113 -21.88 -6.51 -33.98
C GLY A 113 -21.29 -5.79 -35.21
N ASN A 114 -20.14 -5.13 -35.06
CA ASN A 114 -19.43 -4.53 -36.19
C ASN A 114 -18.92 -5.57 -37.20
N TRP A 115 -18.45 -6.72 -36.71
CA TRP A 115 -18.03 -7.83 -37.56
C TRP A 115 -19.20 -8.38 -38.38
N ASP A 116 -20.35 -8.63 -37.74
CA ASP A 116 -21.58 -9.09 -38.40
C ASP A 116 -22.07 -8.08 -39.47
N LEU A 117 -22.00 -6.78 -39.16
CA LEU A 117 -22.34 -5.72 -40.12
C LEU A 117 -21.38 -5.69 -41.31
N THR A 118 -20.08 -5.89 -41.06
CA THR A 118 -19.06 -5.94 -42.11
C THR A 118 -19.31 -7.12 -43.05
N GLU A 119 -19.64 -8.29 -42.49
CA GLU A 119 -19.99 -9.48 -43.28
C GLU A 119 -21.24 -9.22 -44.13
N ARG A 120 -22.26 -8.56 -43.57
CA ARG A 120 -23.47 -8.19 -44.32
C ARG A 120 -23.20 -7.19 -45.44
N ILE A 121 -22.31 -6.22 -45.22
CA ILE A 121 -21.88 -5.28 -46.27
C ILE A 121 -21.22 -6.04 -47.41
N ILE A 122 -20.30 -6.96 -47.11
CA ILE A 122 -19.63 -7.78 -48.13
C ILE A 122 -20.65 -8.64 -48.92
N GLU A 123 -21.63 -9.24 -48.25
CA GLU A 123 -22.69 -10.00 -48.92
C GLU A 123 -23.51 -9.12 -49.89
N LEU A 124 -23.88 -7.91 -49.47
CA LEU A 124 -24.63 -6.96 -50.28
C LEU A 124 -23.80 -6.44 -51.46
N GLU A 125 -22.51 -6.15 -51.26
CA GLU A 125 -21.58 -5.79 -52.33
C GLU A 125 -21.44 -6.92 -53.36
N ASN A 126 -21.35 -8.17 -52.91
CA ASN A 126 -21.33 -9.34 -53.78
C ASN A 126 -22.59 -9.43 -54.64
N ARG A 127 -23.78 -9.29 -54.03
CA ARG A 127 -25.05 -9.29 -54.77
C ARG A 127 -25.12 -8.14 -55.78
N LEU A 128 -24.66 -6.95 -55.39
CA LEU A 128 -24.62 -5.80 -56.29
C LEU A 128 -23.71 -6.05 -57.49
N ARG A 129 -22.52 -6.64 -57.29
CA ARG A 129 -21.62 -7.04 -58.38
C ARG A 129 -22.31 -8.01 -59.36
N VAL A 130 -23.04 -9.00 -58.85
CA VAL A 130 -23.79 -9.94 -59.69
C VAL A 130 -24.85 -9.21 -60.51
N HIS A 131 -25.67 -8.37 -59.89
CA HIS A 131 -26.69 -7.60 -60.60
C HIS A 131 -26.13 -6.63 -61.64
N LEU A 132 -24.96 -6.03 -61.39
CA LEU A 132 -24.28 -5.19 -62.38
C LEU A 132 -23.88 -5.99 -63.62
N VAL A 133 -23.30 -7.18 -63.45
CA VAL A 133 -22.94 -8.08 -64.56
C VAL A 133 -24.17 -8.57 -65.31
N GLU A 134 -25.25 -8.91 -64.61
CA GLU A 134 -26.52 -9.31 -65.24
C GLU A 134 -27.12 -8.18 -66.07
N ARG A 135 -27.11 -6.95 -65.56
CA ARG A 135 -27.56 -5.76 -66.28
C ARG A 135 -26.72 -5.52 -67.53
N GLU A 136 -25.40 -5.57 -67.43
CA GLU A 136 -24.49 -5.40 -68.57
C GLU A 136 -24.76 -6.46 -69.66
N LYS A 137 -24.98 -7.73 -69.27
CA LYS A 137 -25.38 -8.79 -70.21
C LYS A 137 -26.73 -8.51 -70.87
N ALA A 138 -27.70 -7.98 -70.12
CA ALA A 138 -29.02 -7.62 -70.67
C ALA A 138 -28.93 -6.44 -71.64
N GLU A 139 -28.10 -5.45 -71.33
CA GLU A 139 -27.80 -4.29 -72.17
C GLU A 139 -27.12 -4.72 -73.48
N GLN A 140 -26.06 -5.54 -73.42
CA GLN A 140 -25.42 -6.10 -74.61
C GLN A 140 -26.38 -6.90 -75.50
N LYS A 141 -27.33 -7.65 -74.90
CA LYS A 141 -28.38 -8.37 -75.65
C LYS A 141 -29.35 -7.40 -76.33
N ALA A 142 -29.76 -6.34 -75.64
CA ALA A 142 -30.62 -5.31 -76.20
C ALA A 142 -29.94 -4.61 -77.39
N ASP A 143 -28.67 -4.21 -77.24
CA ASP A 143 -27.87 -3.60 -78.30
C ASP A 143 -27.74 -4.51 -79.53
N LEU A 144 -27.55 -5.82 -79.31
CA LEU A 144 -27.48 -6.80 -80.40
C LEU A 144 -28.81 -6.90 -81.15
N LEU A 145 -29.94 -6.89 -80.43
CA LEU A 145 -31.28 -6.91 -81.02
C LEU A 145 -31.59 -5.62 -81.77
N GLU A 146 -31.21 -4.47 -81.22
CA GLU A 146 -31.35 -3.17 -81.87
C GLU A 146 -30.56 -3.10 -83.18
N LYS A 147 -29.31 -3.58 -83.19
CA LYS A 147 -28.49 -3.69 -84.42
C LYS A 147 -29.11 -4.62 -85.45
N LYS A 148 -29.73 -5.74 -85.03
CA LYS A 148 -30.45 -6.65 -85.94
C LYS A 148 -31.71 -6.00 -86.53
N LEU A 149 -32.47 -5.24 -85.73
CA LEU A 149 -33.63 -4.49 -86.19
C LEU A 149 -33.23 -3.37 -87.17
N ALA A 150 -32.17 -2.62 -86.86
CA ALA A 150 -31.62 -1.60 -87.76
C ALA A 150 -31.10 -2.19 -89.08
N GLY A 151 -30.50 -3.40 -89.04
CA GLY A 151 -30.07 -4.12 -90.23
C GLY A 151 -31.20 -4.76 -91.06
N GLY A 152 -32.31 -5.14 -90.41
CA GLY A 152 -33.53 -5.62 -91.07
C GLY A 152 -34.43 -4.50 -91.62
N SER A 153 -34.25 -3.26 -91.13
CA SER A 153 -35.01 -2.08 -91.53
C SER A 153 -34.43 -1.37 -92.77
N ARG A 154 -34.09 -2.13 -93.82
CA ARG A 154 -34.06 -1.61 -95.19
C ARG A 154 -35.31 -2.04 -95.94
N PHE A 155 -36.48 -1.64 -95.46
CA PHE A 155 -37.66 -1.58 -96.32
C PHE A 155 -38.30 -0.21 -96.21
N SER A 156 -38.40 0.43 -97.37
CA SER A 156 -38.90 1.79 -97.60
C SER A 156 -40.29 2.02 -96.99
N PRO A 157 -40.57 3.23 -96.49
CA PRO A 157 -41.91 3.63 -96.10
C PRO A 157 -42.66 4.17 -97.33
N HIS A 158 -43.36 3.32 -98.08
CA HIS A 158 -44.42 3.81 -98.96
C HIS A 158 -45.41 2.73 -99.40
N ILE A 159 -46.69 2.98 -99.11
CA ILE A 159 -47.85 3.01 -100.01
C ILE A 159 -49.11 2.56 -99.26
N ASN A 160 -50.06 3.50 -99.22
CA ASN A 160 -51.46 3.32 -98.85
C ASN A 160 -52.20 2.50 -99.94
N ILE A 161 -53.43 2.07 -99.62
CA ILE A 161 -54.54 1.67 -100.52
C ILE A 161 -54.85 0.15 -100.51
N LYS A 162 -55.90 -0.19 -99.75
CA LYS A 162 -57.13 -0.88 -100.18
C LYS A 162 -57.01 -2.08 -101.13
N GLY A 163 -57.45 -3.26 -100.65
CA GLY A 163 -58.05 -4.31 -101.48
C GLY A 163 -57.56 -5.74 -101.20
N LYS A 164 -58.52 -6.62 -100.85
CA LYS A 164 -58.71 -8.04 -101.27
C LYS A 164 -57.47 -8.95 -101.39
N GLU A 165 -57.40 -9.98 -100.54
CA GLU A 165 -57.85 -11.37 -100.76
C GLU A 165 -56.68 -12.27 -101.17
N ASP A 166 -56.56 -13.37 -100.42
CA ASP A 166 -56.00 -14.68 -100.76
C ASP A 166 -54.56 -14.76 -101.29
N PHE A 167 -53.74 -15.58 -100.64
CA PHE A 167 -53.28 -16.85 -101.21
C PHE A 167 -52.38 -17.57 -100.19
N LEU A 168 -52.99 -18.56 -99.56
CA LEU A 168 -52.37 -19.64 -98.83
C LEU A 168 -52.23 -20.83 -99.81
N ASP A 169 -51.11 -20.91 -100.53
CA ASP A 169 -50.62 -22.10 -101.26
C ASP A 169 -49.32 -21.66 -101.98
N SER A 170 -48.25 -22.43 -102.19
CA SER A 170 -48.01 -23.85 -102.06
C SER A 170 -46.49 -24.07 -102.12
N PHE A 171 -46.02 -25.04 -101.33
CA PHE A 171 -44.87 -25.93 -101.55
C PHE A 171 -43.81 -25.63 -102.63
N MET A 172 -42.52 -25.68 -102.25
CA MET A 172 -41.61 -26.82 -102.57
C MET A 172 -40.12 -26.54 -102.23
N MET A 173 -39.55 -27.41 -101.38
CA MET A 173 -38.21 -28.03 -101.44
C MET A 173 -36.97 -27.21 -101.88
N LYS A 174 -35.98 -27.05 -100.98
CA LYS A 174 -34.62 -27.65 -101.14
C LYS A 174 -33.62 -27.30 -100.01
N GLU A 175 -33.07 -28.36 -99.41
CA GLU A 175 -31.72 -28.50 -98.84
C GLU A 175 -30.87 -27.22 -98.65
N LYS A 176 -30.90 -26.59 -97.47
CA LYS A 176 -29.80 -25.72 -96.97
C LYS A 176 -29.66 -25.76 -95.43
N GLY A 177 -29.92 -26.91 -94.81
CA GLY A 177 -29.91 -27.05 -93.34
C GLY A 177 -28.57 -27.46 -92.70
N GLU A 178 -27.71 -28.20 -93.40
CA GLU A 178 -26.53 -28.81 -92.77
C GLU A 178 -25.25 -27.95 -92.79
N ALA A 179 -25.15 -26.95 -93.66
CA ALA A 179 -23.94 -26.13 -93.75
C ALA A 179 -23.81 -25.05 -92.65
N ILE A 180 -24.88 -24.74 -91.92
CA ILE A 180 -24.87 -23.69 -90.88
C ILE A 180 -24.59 -24.29 -89.49
N LEU A 181 -24.83 -25.58 -89.27
CA LEU A 181 -24.51 -26.24 -88.00
C LEU A 181 -23.01 -26.57 -87.87
N ALA A 182 -22.32 -26.85 -88.99
CA ALA A 182 -20.89 -27.18 -88.98
C ALA A 182 -19.97 -25.97 -88.71
N LYS A 183 -20.44 -24.74 -88.96
CA LYS A 183 -19.60 -23.53 -88.77
C LYS A 183 -19.63 -22.96 -87.34
N ASN A 184 -20.65 -23.30 -86.54
CA ASN A 184 -20.75 -22.84 -85.15
C ASN A 184 -20.01 -23.73 -84.15
N ILE A 185 -19.69 -24.99 -84.50
CA ILE A 185 -18.90 -25.87 -83.62
C ILE A 185 -17.39 -25.52 -83.67
N GLY A 186 -16.95 -24.84 -84.73
CA GLY A 186 -15.55 -24.42 -84.89
C GLY A 186 -15.13 -23.17 -84.11
N GLN A 187 -16.07 -22.41 -83.55
CA GLN A 187 -15.76 -21.13 -82.89
C GLN A 187 -15.79 -21.20 -81.36
N ASP A 188 -16.38 -22.26 -80.78
CA ASP A 188 -16.40 -22.49 -79.33
C ASP A 188 -15.19 -23.30 -78.83
N ASN A 189 -14.31 -23.75 -79.72
CA ASN A 189 -13.09 -24.52 -79.38
C ASN A 189 -11.81 -23.66 -79.26
N ILE A 190 -11.93 -22.33 -79.25
CA ILE A 190 -10.77 -21.41 -79.14
C ILE A 190 -10.40 -21.09 -77.67
N PHE A 191 -11.17 -21.53 -76.68
CA PHE A 191 -10.88 -21.26 -75.26
C PHE A 191 -10.23 -22.40 -74.46
N TYR A 192 -9.93 -23.56 -75.08
CA TYR A 192 -9.21 -24.68 -74.43
C TYR A 192 -7.85 -24.97 -75.06
N SER A 193 -7.13 -23.94 -75.53
CA SER A 193 -5.74 -24.07 -75.97
C SER A 193 -4.74 -23.45 -74.98
N GLU A 194 -5.04 -23.46 -73.67
CA GLU A 194 -4.04 -23.18 -72.65
C GLU A 194 -3.25 -24.47 -72.43
N GLY A 195 -2.19 -24.63 -73.24
CA GLY A 195 -1.49 -25.89 -73.42
C GLY A 195 -0.95 -26.50 -72.12
N PRO A 196 -0.68 -27.83 -72.11
CA PRO A 196 -0.25 -28.59 -70.93
C PRO A 196 1.02 -28.03 -70.25
N LYS A 197 1.80 -27.20 -70.95
CA LYS A 197 2.96 -26.49 -70.40
C LYS A 197 2.60 -25.43 -69.36
N HIS A 198 1.45 -24.76 -69.48
CA HIS A 198 1.02 -23.76 -68.50
C HIS A 198 0.52 -24.43 -67.22
N ILE A 199 -0.23 -25.52 -67.37
CA ILE A 199 -0.69 -26.35 -66.24
C ILE A 199 0.51 -26.99 -65.52
N GLN A 200 1.50 -27.49 -66.26
CA GLN A 200 2.75 -27.98 -65.67
C GLN A 200 3.51 -26.87 -64.94
N LYS A 201 3.58 -25.67 -65.50
CA LYS A 201 4.26 -24.52 -64.87
C LYS A 201 3.53 -24.02 -63.61
N ILE A 202 2.20 -24.07 -63.60
CA ILE A 202 1.38 -23.78 -62.42
C ILE A 202 1.59 -24.87 -61.36
N TRP A 203 1.63 -26.14 -61.77
CA TRP A 203 1.87 -27.27 -60.89
C TRP A 203 3.27 -27.21 -60.25
N ASP A 204 4.31 -26.96 -61.04
CA ASP A 204 5.69 -26.81 -60.56
C ASP A 204 5.83 -25.62 -59.60
N LYS A 205 5.14 -24.51 -59.87
CA LYS A 205 5.11 -23.34 -58.99
C LYS A 205 4.35 -23.60 -57.69
N CYS A 206 3.22 -24.31 -57.75
CA CYS A 206 2.46 -24.72 -56.58
C CYS A 206 3.25 -25.73 -55.72
N GLN A 207 4.00 -26.62 -56.36
CA GLN A 207 4.87 -27.58 -55.69
C GLN A 207 6.08 -26.89 -55.04
N GLN A 208 6.70 -25.91 -55.71
CA GLN A 208 7.74 -25.07 -55.10
C GLN A 208 7.20 -24.25 -53.92
N ASP A 209 6.02 -23.66 -54.03
CA ASP A 209 5.38 -22.91 -52.94
C ASP A 209 5.03 -23.84 -51.76
N SER A 210 4.66 -25.09 -52.04
CA SER A 210 4.40 -26.09 -51.01
C SER A 210 5.70 -26.50 -50.30
N PHE A 211 6.80 -26.72 -51.03
CA PHE A 211 8.12 -26.96 -50.44
C PHE A 211 8.65 -25.74 -49.67
N HIS A 212 8.41 -24.52 -50.14
CA HIS A 212 8.79 -23.30 -49.43
C HIS A 212 7.97 -23.10 -48.15
N LYS A 213 6.67 -23.38 -48.17
CA LYS A 213 5.81 -23.37 -46.98
C LYS A 213 6.22 -24.45 -45.99
N GLU A 214 6.49 -25.66 -46.44
CA GLU A 214 6.98 -26.76 -45.61
C GLU A 214 8.33 -26.41 -44.96
N LYS A 215 9.24 -25.78 -45.71
CA LYS A 215 10.54 -25.34 -45.17
C LYS A 215 10.40 -24.21 -44.15
N GLN A 216 9.47 -23.27 -44.34
CA GLN A 216 9.11 -22.28 -43.33
C GLN A 216 8.42 -22.92 -42.12
N GLN A 217 7.64 -23.97 -42.33
CA GLN A 217 7.03 -24.75 -41.26
C GLN A 217 8.10 -25.48 -40.44
N TYR A 218 9.09 -26.13 -41.05
CA TYR A 218 10.23 -26.75 -40.35
C TYR A 218 11.16 -25.74 -39.65
N GLU A 219 11.22 -24.48 -40.09
CA GLU A 219 11.94 -23.40 -39.39
C GLU A 219 11.15 -22.84 -38.20
N LEU A 220 9.81 -22.79 -38.30
CA LEU A 220 8.90 -22.38 -37.22
C LEU A 220 8.70 -23.49 -36.18
N ASP A 221 8.79 -24.76 -36.58
CA ASP A 221 8.58 -25.94 -35.73
C ASP A 221 9.89 -26.55 -35.23
N ARG A 222 11.04 -25.94 -35.58
CA ARG A 222 12.32 -26.24 -34.90
C ARG A 222 12.19 -25.76 -33.46
N PRO A 223 12.30 -26.66 -32.45
CA PRO A 223 12.32 -26.24 -31.06
C PRO A 223 13.41 -25.18 -30.88
N PRO A 224 13.15 -24.05 -30.19
CA PRO A 224 14.20 -23.09 -29.89
C PRO A 224 15.32 -23.86 -29.20
N CYS A 225 16.48 -23.98 -29.85
CA CYS A 225 17.64 -24.54 -29.19
C CYS A 225 17.96 -23.54 -28.06
N PRO A 226 17.81 -23.91 -26.77
CA PRO A 226 17.93 -22.94 -25.70
C PRO A 226 19.37 -22.44 -25.72
N PHE A 227 19.53 -21.13 -25.96
CA PHE A 227 20.84 -20.51 -25.99
C PHE A 227 21.49 -20.75 -24.61
N SER A 228 22.69 -21.32 -24.59
CA SER A 228 23.35 -21.77 -23.34
C SER A 228 23.70 -20.65 -22.35
N TRP A 229 23.52 -19.39 -22.72
CA TRP A 229 23.62 -18.24 -21.82
C TRP A 229 22.29 -17.86 -21.15
N GLU A 230 21.15 -18.22 -21.75
CA GLU A 230 19.81 -18.04 -21.16
C GLU A 230 19.62 -18.98 -19.98
N THR A 231 20.10 -20.22 -20.06
CA THR A 231 20.07 -21.17 -18.93
C THR A 231 20.87 -20.68 -17.73
N LYS A 232 22.05 -20.09 -17.94
CA LYS A 232 22.86 -19.48 -16.86
C LYS A 232 22.19 -18.25 -16.24
N THR A 233 21.48 -17.48 -17.06
CA THR A 233 20.71 -16.32 -16.59
C THR A 233 19.50 -16.79 -15.78
N VAL A 234 18.72 -17.75 -16.29
CA VAL A 234 17.56 -18.32 -15.59
C VAL A 234 17.97 -19.04 -14.29
N GLU A 235 19.07 -19.80 -14.29
CA GLU A 235 19.59 -20.50 -13.12
C GLU A 235 20.04 -19.53 -12.03
N SER A 236 20.72 -18.43 -12.41
CA SER A 236 21.09 -17.38 -11.45
C SER A 236 19.90 -16.62 -10.88
N HIS A 237 18.86 -16.36 -11.68
CA HIS A 237 17.61 -15.75 -11.21
C HIS A 237 16.84 -16.70 -10.30
N TYR A 238 16.84 -18.00 -10.59
CA TYR A 238 16.22 -19.03 -9.77
C TYR A 238 16.93 -19.19 -8.41
N GLN A 239 18.26 -19.19 -8.40
CA GLN A 239 19.05 -19.20 -7.16
C GLN A 239 18.84 -17.93 -6.34
N LYS A 240 18.70 -16.77 -6.99
CA LYS A 240 18.37 -15.51 -6.31
C LYS A 240 16.99 -15.57 -5.66
N LEU A 241 15.98 -16.07 -6.38
CA LEU A 241 14.64 -16.26 -5.85
C LEU A 241 14.63 -17.23 -4.65
N LEU A 242 15.39 -18.33 -4.72
CA LEU A 242 15.56 -19.25 -3.61
C LEU A 242 16.21 -18.59 -2.39
N GLY A 243 17.21 -17.74 -2.59
CA GLY A 243 17.83 -16.96 -1.51
C GLY A 243 16.87 -15.97 -0.85
N GLU A 244 16.06 -15.26 -1.66
CA GLU A 244 15.02 -14.35 -1.17
C GLU A 244 13.95 -15.11 -0.37
N LEU A 245 13.48 -16.25 -0.88
CA LEU A 245 12.51 -17.10 -0.18
C LEU A 245 13.08 -17.70 1.11
N ALA A 246 14.32 -18.17 1.10
CA ALA A 246 14.97 -18.69 2.30
C ALA A 246 15.13 -17.60 3.37
N THR A 247 15.46 -16.37 2.98
CA THR A 247 15.55 -15.23 3.90
C THR A 247 14.19 -14.86 4.49
N LEU A 248 13.13 -14.83 3.67
CA LEU A 248 11.77 -14.52 4.12
C LEU A 248 11.19 -15.58 5.05
N LEU A 249 11.52 -16.85 4.82
CA LEU A 249 11.01 -17.98 5.59
C LEU A 249 11.87 -18.28 6.83
N SER A 250 13.06 -17.68 6.93
CA SER A 250 13.95 -17.82 8.08
C SER A 250 13.42 -17.01 9.27
N ASN A 251 13.34 -17.67 10.42
CA ASN A 251 13.04 -17.02 11.69
C ASN A 251 14.36 -16.72 12.42
N SER A 252 14.37 -15.79 13.39
CA SER A 252 15.58 -15.39 14.14
C SER A 252 16.29 -16.52 14.89
N VAL A 253 15.65 -17.69 15.00
CA VAL A 253 16.14 -18.87 15.73
C VAL A 253 16.69 -19.95 14.78
N ASP A 254 16.15 -20.08 13.57
CA ASP A 254 16.50 -21.15 12.62
C ASP A 254 16.65 -20.58 11.19
N PRO A 255 17.87 -20.21 10.77
CA PRO A 255 18.13 -19.78 9.40
C PRO A 255 18.05 -20.97 8.44
N ILE A 256 17.31 -20.79 7.35
CA ILE A 256 17.04 -21.83 6.35
C ILE A 256 18.07 -21.71 5.22
N PRO A 257 18.70 -22.81 4.79
CA PRO A 257 19.59 -22.78 3.64
C PRO A 257 18.81 -22.48 2.34
N ALA A 258 19.42 -21.70 1.44
CA ALA A 258 18.87 -21.31 0.14
C ALA A 258 18.84 -22.47 -0.89
N THR A 259 18.30 -23.61 -0.48
CA THR A 259 18.10 -24.80 -1.30
C THR A 259 16.60 -25.03 -1.50
N GLU A 260 16.22 -25.47 -2.70
CA GLU A 260 14.82 -25.71 -3.06
C GLU A 260 14.09 -26.63 -2.07
N GLU A 261 14.72 -27.73 -1.67
CA GLU A 261 14.12 -28.71 -0.77
C GLU A 261 13.90 -28.17 0.65
N ALA A 262 14.81 -27.34 1.16
CA ALA A 262 14.65 -26.71 2.47
C ALA A 262 13.53 -25.66 2.47
N VAL A 263 13.44 -24.85 1.41
CA VAL A 263 12.37 -23.86 1.23
C VAL A 263 11.01 -24.56 1.10
N LYS A 264 10.90 -25.60 0.25
CA LYS A 264 9.67 -26.39 0.11
C LYS A 264 9.28 -27.10 1.41
N GLY A 265 10.24 -27.66 2.13
CA GLY A 265 10.04 -28.29 3.43
C GLY A 265 9.43 -27.32 4.44
N LYS A 266 10.02 -26.12 4.57
CA LYS A 266 9.50 -25.11 5.50
C LYS A 266 8.10 -24.62 5.12
N ILE A 267 7.83 -24.42 3.83
CA ILE A 267 6.49 -24.04 3.37
C ILE A 267 5.48 -25.11 3.77
N ARG A 268 5.81 -26.40 3.60
CA ARG A 268 4.94 -27.51 4.00
C ARG A 268 4.70 -27.53 5.52
N ASP A 269 5.73 -27.29 6.32
CA ASP A 269 5.61 -27.20 7.78
C ASP A 269 4.73 -26.04 8.22
N ILE A 270 4.90 -24.86 7.60
CA ILE A 270 4.06 -23.68 7.86
C ILE A 270 2.61 -23.99 7.50
N SER A 271 2.36 -24.61 6.34
CA SER A 271 1.01 -25.01 5.93
C SER A 271 0.40 -26.06 6.87
N ALA A 272 1.17 -27.04 7.35
CA ALA A 272 0.69 -28.01 8.33
C ALA A 272 0.34 -27.33 9.67
N ASN A 273 1.19 -26.40 10.11
CA ASN A 273 0.95 -25.61 11.32
C ASN A 273 -0.28 -24.71 11.17
N GLU A 274 -0.50 -24.08 10.00
CA GLU A 274 -1.70 -23.30 9.71
C GLU A 274 -2.97 -24.15 9.86
N GLN A 275 -3.00 -25.37 9.30
CA GLN A 275 -4.14 -26.28 9.47
C GLN A 275 -4.35 -26.67 10.94
N SER A 276 -3.27 -26.87 11.71
CA SER A 276 -3.35 -27.12 13.16
C SER A 276 -3.96 -25.93 13.93
N TRP A 277 -3.51 -24.71 13.66
CA TRP A 277 -4.09 -23.50 14.26
C TRP A 277 -5.53 -23.28 13.84
N LYS A 278 -5.88 -23.61 12.60
CA LYS A 278 -7.25 -23.56 12.11
C LYS A 278 -8.16 -24.52 12.89
N PHE A 279 -7.77 -25.78 13.04
CA PHE A 279 -8.52 -26.75 13.84
C PHE A 279 -8.68 -26.32 15.31
N ARG A 280 -7.62 -25.78 15.93
CA ARG A 280 -7.69 -25.23 17.30
C ARG A 280 -8.63 -24.04 17.40
N THR A 281 -8.60 -23.15 16.41
CA THR A 281 -9.47 -21.97 16.35
C THR A 281 -10.93 -22.36 16.18
N GLU A 282 -11.21 -23.34 15.32
CA GLU A 282 -12.56 -23.90 15.16
C GLU A 282 -13.05 -24.55 16.46
N GLY A 283 -12.20 -25.28 17.19
CA GLY A 283 -12.53 -25.83 18.51
C GLY A 283 -12.88 -24.75 19.54
N LEU A 284 -12.05 -23.70 19.64
CA LEU A 284 -12.33 -22.56 20.52
C LEU A 284 -13.60 -21.81 20.10
N GLN A 285 -13.87 -21.68 18.80
CA GLN A 285 -15.08 -21.06 18.30
C GLN A 285 -16.33 -21.85 18.70
N GLN A 286 -16.28 -23.18 18.63
CA GLN A 286 -17.36 -24.05 19.11
C GLN A 286 -17.56 -23.92 20.63
N GLU A 287 -16.48 -23.84 21.41
CA GLU A 287 -16.55 -23.61 22.86
C GLU A 287 -17.20 -22.25 23.19
N ILE A 288 -16.80 -21.18 22.49
CA ILE A 288 -17.42 -19.85 22.62
C ILE A 288 -18.90 -19.91 22.27
N GLN A 289 -19.28 -20.62 21.20
CA GLN A 289 -20.67 -20.79 20.81
C GLN A 289 -21.47 -21.50 21.92
N MET A 290 -20.96 -22.60 22.45
CA MET A 290 -21.61 -23.34 23.55
C MET A 290 -21.77 -22.47 24.81
N LEU A 291 -20.73 -21.72 25.18
CA LEU A 291 -20.80 -20.80 26.33
C LEU A 291 -21.79 -19.66 26.10
N THR A 292 -21.89 -19.17 24.86
CA THR A 292 -22.86 -18.14 24.46
C THR A 292 -24.28 -18.68 24.56
N GLU A 293 -24.54 -19.88 24.04
CA GLU A 293 -25.86 -20.54 24.16
C GLU A 293 -26.25 -20.77 25.63
N ARG A 294 -25.30 -21.17 26.49
CA ARG A 294 -25.54 -21.33 27.93
C ARG A 294 -25.85 -20.00 28.61
N LEU A 295 -25.17 -18.92 28.21
CA LEU A 295 -25.43 -17.57 28.72
C LEU A 295 -26.81 -17.08 28.30
N ASP A 296 -27.22 -17.34 27.05
CA ASP A 296 -28.54 -16.99 26.54
C ASP A 296 -29.65 -17.74 27.26
N GLN A 297 -29.46 -19.04 27.53
CA GLN A 297 -30.39 -19.82 28.36
C GLN A 297 -30.53 -19.21 29.75
N LEU A 298 -29.42 -18.84 30.40
CA LEU A 298 -29.44 -18.19 31.71
C LEU A 298 -30.17 -16.83 31.65
N HIS A 299 -29.94 -16.04 30.60
CA HIS A 299 -30.62 -14.77 30.38
C HIS A 299 -32.13 -14.94 30.19
N GLN A 300 -32.55 -15.96 29.42
CA GLN A 300 -33.95 -16.30 29.24
C GLN A 300 -34.61 -16.72 30.56
N HIS A 301 -33.93 -17.54 31.37
CA HIS A 301 -34.39 -17.90 32.71
C HIS A 301 -34.55 -16.68 33.62
N TYR A 302 -33.56 -15.78 33.64
CA TYR A 302 -33.63 -14.53 34.40
C TYR A 302 -34.82 -13.66 33.96
N LYS A 303 -35.01 -13.49 32.65
CA LYS A 303 -36.14 -12.72 32.08
C LYS A 303 -37.49 -13.34 32.42
N ALA A 304 -37.61 -14.66 32.38
CA ALA A 304 -38.81 -15.39 32.76
C ALA A 304 -39.12 -15.24 34.26
N CYS A 305 -38.11 -15.34 35.13
CA CYS A 305 -38.24 -15.08 36.56
C CYS A 305 -38.68 -13.64 36.85
N ALA A 306 -38.06 -12.65 36.18
CA ALA A 306 -38.43 -11.24 36.32
C ALA A 306 -39.87 -10.96 35.88
N HIS A 307 -40.31 -11.54 34.75
CA HIS A 307 -41.70 -11.44 34.30
C HIS A 307 -42.67 -12.08 35.29
N LYS A 308 -42.34 -13.27 35.81
CA LYS A 308 -43.15 -13.97 36.81
C LYS A 308 -43.27 -13.15 38.10
N LEU A 309 -42.18 -12.53 38.55
CA LEU A 309 -42.17 -11.63 39.71
C LEU A 309 -43.07 -10.40 39.48
N SER A 310 -42.97 -9.76 38.31
CA SER A 310 -43.82 -8.63 37.93
C SER A 310 -45.31 -9.02 37.88
N GLN A 311 -45.62 -10.21 37.37
CA GLN A 311 -46.99 -10.73 37.32
C GLN A 311 -47.52 -11.02 38.73
N THR A 312 -46.71 -11.59 39.62
CA THR A 312 -47.09 -11.77 41.04
C THR A 312 -47.27 -10.44 41.76
N GLU A 313 -46.43 -9.44 41.48
CA GLU A 313 -46.57 -8.09 42.06
C GLU A 313 -47.88 -7.43 41.60
N LYS A 314 -48.21 -7.53 40.30
CA LYS A 314 -49.50 -7.06 39.77
C LYS A 314 -50.68 -7.76 40.43
N LYS A 315 -50.65 -9.09 40.59
CA LYS A 315 -51.68 -9.85 41.31
C LYS A 315 -51.81 -9.41 42.78
N CYS A 316 -50.71 -9.15 43.48
CA CYS A 316 -50.74 -8.60 44.84
C CYS A 316 -51.33 -7.19 44.88
N ARG A 317 -51.00 -6.33 43.91
CA ARG A 317 -51.62 -4.99 43.79
C ARG A 317 -53.12 -5.09 43.49
N GLU A 318 -53.53 -6.03 42.65
CA GLU A 318 -54.93 -6.29 42.32
C GLU A 318 -55.70 -6.87 43.50
N GLN A 319 -55.14 -7.77 44.31
CA GLN A 319 -55.76 -8.23 45.56
C GLN A 319 -55.86 -7.12 46.62
N LYS A 320 -54.98 -6.11 46.59
CA LYS A 320 -55.12 -4.89 47.40
C LYS A 320 -56.20 -3.92 46.88
N ARG A 321 -56.65 -4.03 45.62
CA ARG A 321 -57.73 -3.18 45.06
C ARG A 321 -59.13 -3.45 45.64
N PRO A 322 -59.59 -4.69 45.90
CA PRO A 322 -60.87 -4.92 46.58
C PRO A 322 -60.91 -4.39 48.02
N LEU A 323 -59.76 -4.32 48.72
CA LEU A 323 -59.67 -3.60 50.01
C LEU A 323 -59.97 -2.10 49.85
N LYS A 324 -59.54 -1.47 48.74
CA LYS A 324 -59.87 -0.07 48.43
C LYS A 324 -61.29 0.13 47.88
N HIS A 325 -61.94 -0.90 47.35
CA HIS A 325 -63.31 -0.82 46.82
C HIS A 325 -64.40 -1.20 47.83
N LEU A 326 -64.07 -1.93 48.91
CA LEU A 326 -64.92 -2.00 50.11
C LEU A 326 -65.00 -0.65 50.84
N GLU A 327 -64.01 0.22 50.63
CA GLU A 327 -64.01 1.60 51.13
C GLU A 327 -64.88 2.55 50.26
N GLY A 328 -65.38 2.11 49.08
CA GLY A 328 -65.96 3.02 48.08
C GLY A 328 -67.14 2.52 47.23
N LYS A 329 -67.80 1.40 47.57
CA LYS A 329 -69.00 0.90 46.86
C LYS A 329 -70.20 0.69 47.78
N THR A 330 -70.69 1.80 48.31
CA THR A 330 -72.07 2.03 48.73
C THR A 330 -72.93 2.67 47.62
N ALA A 331 -72.64 2.47 46.33
CA ALA A 331 -73.42 3.10 45.25
C ALA A 331 -73.54 2.25 43.97
N THR A 332 -74.73 1.65 43.81
CA THR A 332 -75.68 1.62 42.65
C THR A 332 -75.19 1.40 41.20
N THR A 333 -75.92 0.84 40.21
CA THR A 333 -76.96 -0.22 39.97
C THR A 333 -77.46 0.01 38.51
N ASP A 334 -77.36 -1.00 37.61
CA ASP A 334 -78.26 -1.47 36.50
C ASP A 334 -78.98 -0.50 35.50
N PHE A 335 -79.50 -0.84 34.29
CA PHE A 335 -79.32 -1.80 33.16
C PHE A 335 -80.52 -1.61 32.16
N PHE A 336 -80.36 -1.94 30.85
CA PHE A 336 -81.38 -2.23 29.76
C PHE A 336 -82.21 -1.08 29.12
N GLN A 337 -82.43 -0.91 27.78
CA GLN A 337 -82.71 -1.74 26.56
C GLN A 337 -84.22 -2.06 26.31
N GLY A 338 -84.81 -1.61 25.17
CA GLY A 338 -85.99 -2.25 24.57
C GLY A 338 -86.82 -1.52 23.47
N ARG A 339 -87.27 -2.30 22.45
CA ARG A 339 -88.41 -2.13 21.48
C ARG A 339 -88.19 -1.27 20.20
N SER A 340 -88.77 -1.51 19.00
CA SER A 340 -89.91 -2.31 18.47
C SER A 340 -89.88 -2.41 16.92
N GLU A 341 -90.48 -3.46 16.32
CA GLU A 341 -90.69 -3.67 14.85
C GLU A 341 -92.16 -3.37 14.43
N LEU A 342 -92.38 -2.60 13.35
CA LEU A 342 -93.64 -2.49 12.56
C LEU A 342 -93.45 -1.58 11.33
N ASP A 343 -93.23 -2.15 10.14
CA ASP A 343 -93.59 -1.63 8.79
C ASP A 343 -92.81 -2.44 7.72
N ARG A 344 -93.43 -3.39 6.98
CA ARG A 344 -92.67 -4.25 6.03
C ARG A 344 -92.90 -4.03 4.53
N ASP A 345 -93.98 -3.38 4.10
CA ASP A 345 -94.35 -3.43 2.67
C ASP A 345 -94.36 -2.07 1.93
N LYS A 346 -94.16 -0.95 2.63
CA LYS A 346 -93.72 0.34 2.04
C LYS A 346 -92.21 0.55 2.19
N GLU A 347 -91.62 -0.14 3.15
CA GLU A 347 -90.19 -0.13 3.42
C GLU A 347 -89.41 -0.79 2.26
N ASN A 348 -89.93 -1.81 1.57
CA ASN A 348 -89.14 -2.57 0.57
C ASN A 348 -88.71 -1.76 -0.67
N SER A 349 -89.47 -0.76 -1.12
CA SER A 349 -89.08 0.12 -2.25
C SER A 349 -88.18 1.29 -1.83
N GLU A 350 -88.40 1.86 -0.64
CA GLU A 350 -87.50 2.88 -0.06
C GLU A 350 -86.17 2.24 0.39
N THR A 351 -86.20 1.00 0.87
CA THR A 351 -85.02 0.23 1.28
C THR A 351 -84.15 -0.14 0.08
N ASN A 352 -84.74 -0.52 -1.06
CA ASN A 352 -83.98 -0.82 -2.28
C ASN A 352 -83.30 0.43 -2.88
N ASN A 353 -84.00 1.57 -2.96
CA ASN A 353 -83.37 2.84 -3.38
C ASN A 353 -82.33 3.34 -2.36
N SER A 354 -82.61 3.23 -1.06
CA SER A 354 -81.67 3.53 0.02
C SER A 354 -80.43 2.61 -0.05
N GLN A 355 -80.59 1.35 -0.42
CA GLN A 355 -79.51 0.36 -0.52
C GLN A 355 -78.62 0.60 -1.74
N ILE A 356 -79.19 1.03 -2.88
CA ILE A 356 -78.42 1.48 -4.04
C ILE A 356 -77.63 2.74 -3.71
N ASP A 357 -78.22 3.70 -3.01
CA ASP A 357 -77.55 4.96 -2.65
C ASP A 357 -76.47 4.75 -1.57
N LYS A 358 -76.74 3.89 -0.58
CA LYS A 358 -75.74 3.39 0.38
C LYS A 358 -74.61 2.66 -0.32
N HIS A 359 -74.89 1.80 -1.31
CA HIS A 359 -73.84 1.12 -2.07
C HIS A 359 -72.99 2.11 -2.88
N ARG A 360 -73.61 3.13 -3.48
CA ARG A 360 -72.90 4.21 -4.19
C ARG A 360 -72.01 5.02 -3.25
N MET A 361 -72.50 5.37 -2.06
CA MET A 361 -71.72 6.03 -1.00
C MET A 361 -70.56 5.15 -0.54
N VAL A 362 -70.78 3.85 -0.28
CA VAL A 362 -69.72 2.91 0.12
C VAL A 362 -68.64 2.80 -0.98
N LYS A 363 -69.03 2.67 -2.25
CA LYS A 363 -68.08 2.67 -3.38
C LYS A 363 -67.28 3.96 -3.49
N GLN A 364 -67.88 5.10 -3.19
CA GLN A 364 -67.20 6.40 -3.17
C GLN A 364 -66.23 6.50 -1.99
N LEU A 365 -66.67 6.13 -0.78
CA LEU A 365 -65.85 6.11 0.42
C LEU A 365 -64.65 5.17 0.29
N GLU A 366 -64.83 4.04 -0.40
CA GLU A 366 -63.75 3.09 -0.67
C GLU A 366 -62.73 3.65 -1.68
N LYS A 367 -63.18 4.43 -2.68
CA LYS A 367 -62.28 5.16 -3.59
C LYS A 367 -61.51 6.24 -2.86
N ASP A 368 -62.20 7.05 -2.05
CA ASP A 368 -61.58 8.12 -1.28
C ASP A 368 -60.59 7.57 -0.24
N SER A 369 -60.92 6.44 0.40
CA SER A 369 -60.02 5.71 1.31
C SER A 369 -58.77 5.18 0.59
N LYS A 370 -58.91 4.61 -0.60
CA LYS A 370 -57.79 4.14 -1.42
C LYS A 370 -56.90 5.31 -1.84
N GLN A 371 -57.49 6.43 -2.22
CA GLN A 371 -56.77 7.64 -2.63
C GLN A 371 -56.03 8.29 -1.45
N GLN A 372 -56.64 8.31 -0.26
CA GLN A 372 -56.00 8.72 0.99
C GLN A 372 -54.83 7.82 1.36
N THR A 373 -54.97 6.50 1.19
CA THR A 373 -53.91 5.53 1.48
C THR A 373 -52.71 5.71 0.54
N LEU A 374 -52.96 5.92 -0.76
CA LEU A 374 -51.93 6.22 -1.75
C LEU A 374 -51.19 7.52 -1.42
N TRP A 375 -51.92 8.57 -1.05
CA TRP A 375 -51.34 9.85 -0.65
C TRP A 375 -50.45 9.71 0.60
N ASN A 376 -50.91 8.98 1.63
CA ASN A 376 -50.11 8.70 2.83
C ASN A 376 -48.83 7.90 2.51
N ILE A 377 -48.92 6.90 1.62
CA ILE A 377 -47.74 6.10 1.19
C ILE A 377 -46.73 7.02 0.49
N GLN A 378 -47.20 7.87 -0.42
CA GLN A 378 -46.33 8.80 -1.14
C GLN A 378 -45.69 9.83 -0.20
N GLN A 379 -46.44 10.37 0.76
CA GLN A 379 -45.93 11.31 1.75
C GLN A 379 -44.87 10.65 2.66
N ASN A 380 -45.13 9.43 3.13
CA ASN A 380 -44.18 8.67 3.96
C ASN A 380 -42.89 8.33 3.21
N LEU A 381 -42.99 7.95 1.94
CA LEU A 381 -41.83 7.75 1.07
C LEU A 381 -41.01 9.04 0.95
N GLN A 382 -41.68 10.17 0.72
CA GLN A 382 -41.00 11.45 0.62
C GLN A 382 -40.28 11.79 1.92
N ILE A 383 -40.96 11.71 3.08
CA ILE A 383 -40.36 11.94 4.41
C ILE A 383 -39.14 11.04 4.66
N ALA A 384 -39.24 9.75 4.35
CA ALA A 384 -38.14 8.80 4.53
C ALA A 384 -36.93 9.17 3.64
N THR A 385 -37.17 9.61 2.40
CA THR A 385 -36.08 10.08 1.53
C THR A 385 -35.43 11.36 2.05
N THR A 386 -36.22 12.31 2.56
CA THR A 386 -35.71 13.57 3.12
C THR A 386 -34.89 13.31 4.39
N GLN A 387 -35.36 12.44 5.30
CA GLN A 387 -34.63 12.05 6.50
C GLN A 387 -33.28 11.40 6.16
N LYS A 388 -33.25 10.51 5.17
CA LYS A 388 -32.01 9.87 4.71
C LYS A 388 -31.02 10.87 4.11
N LEU A 389 -31.50 11.91 3.44
CA LEU A 389 -30.64 12.99 2.95
C LEU A 389 -30.13 13.86 4.10
N GLU A 390 -30.98 14.17 5.08
CA GLU A 390 -30.63 14.93 6.28
C GLU A 390 -29.53 14.23 7.09
N GLU A 391 -29.65 12.91 7.32
CA GLU A 391 -28.61 12.11 7.98
C GLU A 391 -27.26 12.17 7.24
N LYS A 392 -27.28 12.14 5.90
CA LYS A 392 -26.07 12.30 5.09
C LYS A 392 -25.46 13.69 5.25
N ILE A 393 -26.29 14.74 5.26
CA ILE A 393 -25.84 16.13 5.47
C ILE A 393 -25.19 16.25 6.84
N GLN A 394 -25.83 15.74 7.90
CA GLN A 394 -25.28 15.76 9.26
C GLN A 394 -23.95 15.00 9.35
N LYS A 395 -23.84 13.83 8.70
CA LYS A 395 -22.58 13.06 8.63
C LYS A 395 -21.47 13.85 7.93
N LEU A 396 -21.76 14.47 6.80
CA LEU A 396 -20.81 15.32 6.07
C LEU A 396 -20.41 16.55 6.87
N GLN A 397 -21.35 17.19 7.57
CA GLN A 397 -21.07 18.33 8.46
C GLN A 397 -20.14 17.93 9.61
N LYS A 398 -20.35 16.77 10.22
CA LYS A 398 -19.46 16.24 11.25
C LYS A 398 -18.05 16.00 10.71
N GLN A 399 -17.92 15.33 9.57
CA GLN A 399 -16.63 15.11 8.90
C GLN A 399 -15.92 16.43 8.57
N LEU A 400 -16.66 17.45 8.11
CA LEU A 400 -16.11 18.78 7.84
C LEU A 400 -15.60 19.45 9.13
N SER A 401 -16.31 19.30 10.25
CA SER A 401 -15.89 19.83 11.55
C SER A 401 -14.61 19.15 12.05
N ASP A 402 -14.54 17.81 11.96
CA ASP A 402 -13.37 17.03 12.37
C ASP A 402 -12.13 17.38 11.51
N LEU A 403 -12.33 17.56 10.19
CA LEU A 403 -11.27 18.04 9.28
C LEU A 403 -10.83 19.48 9.59
N LYS A 404 -11.75 20.37 9.95
CA LYS A 404 -11.40 21.72 10.39
C LYS A 404 -10.57 21.71 11.68
N LEU A 405 -10.92 20.85 12.63
CA LEU A 405 -10.20 20.70 13.89
C LEU A 405 -8.78 20.13 13.69
N THR A 406 -8.65 19.08 12.87
CA THR A 406 -7.35 18.49 12.55
C THR A 406 -6.46 19.47 11.77
N ASN A 407 -7.02 20.24 10.83
CA ASN A 407 -6.27 21.29 10.13
C ASN A 407 -5.79 22.39 11.10
N LYS A 408 -6.63 22.82 12.03
CA LYS A 408 -6.21 23.75 13.10
C LYS A 408 -5.06 23.18 13.93
N ASN A 409 -5.13 21.91 14.31
CA ASN A 409 -4.07 21.23 15.05
C ASN A 409 -2.76 21.13 14.25
N MET A 410 -2.84 20.69 12.99
CA MET A 410 -1.68 20.63 12.08
C MET A 410 -1.04 22.01 11.90
N LYS A 411 -1.85 23.08 11.77
CA LYS A 411 -1.37 24.46 11.68
C LYS A 411 -0.61 24.87 12.96
N THR A 412 -1.10 24.50 14.13
CA THR A 412 -0.41 24.74 15.41
C THR A 412 0.89 23.92 15.54
N GLN A 413 0.89 22.67 15.07
CA GLN A 413 2.13 21.88 15.04
C GLN A 413 3.16 22.49 14.08
N LEU A 414 2.72 22.95 12.90
CA LEU A 414 3.59 23.58 11.93
C LEU A 414 4.21 24.88 12.46
N THR A 415 3.45 25.70 13.18
CA THR A 415 4.02 26.89 13.83
C THR A 415 5.04 26.53 14.90
N ARG A 416 4.78 25.49 15.71
CA ARG A 416 5.75 25.00 16.70
C ARG A 416 7.04 24.48 16.05
N VAL A 417 6.93 23.72 14.96
CA VAL A 417 8.09 23.22 14.20
C VAL A 417 8.89 24.39 13.60
N ASN A 418 8.23 25.41 13.05
CA ASN A 418 8.90 26.59 12.53
C ASN A 418 9.67 27.34 13.64
N VAL A 419 9.05 27.54 14.81
CA VAL A 419 9.74 28.15 15.96
C VAL A 419 10.98 27.35 16.39
N LEU A 420 10.90 26.01 16.40
CA LEU A 420 12.05 25.15 16.72
C LEU A 420 13.15 25.24 15.66
N LYS A 421 12.78 25.28 14.38
CA LYS A 421 13.72 25.46 13.27
C LYS A 421 14.44 26.80 13.39
N ASP A 422 13.73 27.88 13.64
CA ASP A 422 14.30 29.22 13.79
C ASP A 422 15.26 29.28 15.00
N LYS A 423 14.88 28.67 16.12
CA LYS A 423 15.76 28.56 17.30
C LYS A 423 17.03 27.74 17.01
N THR A 424 16.94 26.73 16.16
CA THR A 424 18.09 25.91 15.75
C THR A 424 19.00 26.66 14.81
N ILE A 425 18.44 27.36 13.82
CA ILE A 425 19.18 28.25 12.93
C ILE A 425 19.92 29.32 13.73
N GLU A 426 19.26 29.92 14.73
CA GLU A 426 19.87 30.95 15.57
C GLU A 426 21.05 30.40 16.39
N LYS A 427 20.93 29.19 16.97
CA LYS A 427 22.06 28.52 17.64
C LYS A 427 23.22 28.25 16.69
N LEU A 428 22.94 27.80 15.47
CA LEU A 428 23.96 27.58 14.45
C LEU A 428 24.66 28.89 14.06
N ARG A 429 23.91 29.97 13.86
CA ARG A 429 24.47 31.31 13.62
C ARG A 429 25.39 31.76 14.75
N GLN A 430 24.96 31.62 16.01
CA GLN A 430 25.80 31.95 17.16
C GLN A 430 27.09 31.12 17.20
N SER A 431 27.01 29.83 16.88
CA SER A 431 28.21 28.97 16.81
C SER A 431 29.16 29.39 15.68
N LEU A 432 28.62 29.78 14.52
CA LEU A 432 29.38 30.26 13.38
C LEU A 432 30.11 31.56 13.73
N THR A 433 29.42 32.52 14.35
CA THR A 433 30.03 33.79 14.80
C THR A 433 31.15 33.54 15.82
N LYS A 434 30.97 32.60 16.75
CA LYS A 434 32.05 32.20 17.67
C LYS A 434 33.27 31.65 16.92
N ILE A 435 33.06 30.75 15.97
CA ILE A 435 34.14 30.19 15.14
C ILE A 435 34.84 31.29 14.33
N GLU A 436 34.09 32.23 13.75
CA GLU A 436 34.66 33.38 13.01
C GLU A 436 35.51 34.27 13.91
N THR A 437 35.07 34.57 15.14
CA THR A 437 35.89 35.33 16.08
C THR A 437 37.17 34.58 16.50
N MET A 438 37.09 33.25 16.66
CA MET A 438 38.27 32.42 16.95
C MET A 438 39.22 32.39 15.76
N LYS A 439 38.70 32.24 14.53
CA LYS A 439 39.47 32.30 13.30
C LYS A 439 40.17 33.65 13.13
N GLY A 440 39.46 34.77 13.34
CA GLY A 440 40.06 36.11 13.30
C GLY A 440 41.18 36.28 14.32
N LYS A 441 40.98 35.80 15.56
CA LYS A 441 42.05 35.80 16.59
C LYS A 441 43.25 34.94 16.21
N ALA A 442 43.02 33.78 15.58
CA ALA A 442 44.09 32.91 15.11
C ALA A 442 44.87 33.56 13.96
N VAL A 443 44.18 34.19 13.00
CA VAL A 443 44.80 34.94 11.89
C VAL A 443 45.66 36.09 12.42
N MET A 444 45.16 36.89 13.36
CA MET A 444 45.95 37.96 13.99
C MET A 444 47.20 37.42 14.68
N LYS A 445 47.11 36.26 15.36
CA LYS A 445 48.27 35.61 15.99
C LYS A 445 49.27 35.11 14.94
N THR A 446 48.81 34.53 13.85
CA THR A 446 49.71 34.06 12.78
C THR A 446 50.39 35.22 12.06
N ASP A 447 49.68 36.33 11.83
CA ASP A 447 50.25 37.52 11.21
C ASP A 447 51.30 38.17 12.13
N ASN A 448 51.05 38.20 13.45
CA ASN A 448 52.03 38.64 14.43
C ASN A 448 53.27 37.72 14.46
N LEU A 449 53.09 36.40 14.42
CA LEU A 449 54.22 35.46 14.37
C LEU A 449 55.01 35.59 13.06
N LYS A 450 54.31 35.81 11.94
CA LYS A 450 54.93 36.04 10.63
C LYS A 450 55.76 37.31 10.61
N THR A 451 55.23 38.43 11.09
CA THR A 451 55.99 39.69 11.20
C THR A 451 57.20 39.56 12.13
N THR A 452 57.11 38.81 13.24
CA THR A 452 58.28 38.53 14.10
C THR A 452 59.30 37.63 13.43
N LEU A 453 58.86 36.65 12.64
CA LEU A 453 59.73 35.75 11.87
C LEU A 453 60.47 36.53 10.78
N ASP A 454 59.75 37.36 10.01
CA ASP A 454 60.33 38.20 8.96
C ASP A 454 61.38 39.17 9.56
N SER A 455 61.10 39.72 10.75
CA SER A 455 62.05 40.58 11.48
C SER A 455 63.31 39.81 11.93
N ALA A 456 63.14 38.61 12.47
CA ALA A 456 64.25 37.75 12.89
C ALA A 456 65.07 37.23 11.70
N GLU A 457 64.42 36.92 10.57
CA GLU A 457 65.10 36.54 9.33
C GLU A 457 65.90 37.73 8.77
N GLN A 458 65.37 38.94 8.84
CA GLN A 458 66.10 40.13 8.42
C GLN A 458 67.29 40.44 9.33
N GLU A 459 67.17 40.21 10.64
CA GLU A 459 68.29 40.35 11.58
C GLU A 459 69.39 39.31 11.31
N THR A 460 69.02 38.03 11.17
CA THR A 460 69.99 36.97 10.84
C THR A 460 70.65 37.18 9.47
N ARG A 461 69.93 37.72 8.48
CA ARG A 461 70.53 38.18 7.21
C ARG A 461 71.52 39.31 7.43
N ARG A 462 71.18 40.34 8.23
CA ARG A 462 72.10 41.45 8.57
C ARG A 462 73.33 40.97 9.35
N ASP A 463 73.17 40.02 10.25
CA ASP A 463 74.27 39.40 11.00
C ASP A 463 75.17 38.56 10.11
N LYS A 464 74.59 37.79 9.19
CA LYS A 464 75.34 37.03 8.19
C LYS A 464 76.09 37.96 7.23
N GLU A 465 75.50 39.08 6.82
CA GLU A 465 76.16 40.12 6.02
C GLU A 465 77.33 40.75 6.79
N ARG A 466 77.13 41.11 8.06
CA ARG A 466 78.21 41.59 8.95
C ARG A 466 79.32 40.56 9.09
N ALA A 467 78.98 39.30 9.37
CA ALA A 467 79.97 38.22 9.49
C ALA A 467 80.74 38.00 8.19
N ARG A 468 80.08 38.13 7.02
CA ARG A 468 80.74 38.10 5.70
C ARG A 468 81.69 39.27 5.51
N GLN A 469 81.28 40.49 5.83
CA GLN A 469 82.18 41.66 5.78
C GLN A 469 83.38 41.48 6.72
N THR A 470 83.15 40.92 7.91
CA THR A 470 84.22 40.62 8.88
C THR A 470 85.18 39.56 8.33
N LEU A 471 84.63 38.48 7.75
CA LEU A 471 85.41 37.44 7.08
C LEU A 471 86.16 37.97 5.87
N ASP A 472 85.58 38.81 5.04
CA ASP A 472 86.28 39.40 3.89
C ASP A 472 87.41 40.33 4.36
N THR A 473 87.22 41.05 5.48
CA THR A 473 88.30 41.84 6.11
C THR A 473 89.42 40.92 6.59
N VAL A 474 89.08 39.84 7.31
CA VAL A 474 90.04 38.84 7.81
C VAL A 474 90.70 38.06 6.67
N THR A 475 90.01 37.81 5.56
CA THR A 475 90.53 37.10 4.38
C THR A 475 91.40 38.02 3.54
N SER A 476 91.10 39.32 3.50
CA SER A 476 91.99 40.35 2.95
C SER A 476 93.27 40.49 3.79
N GLU A 477 93.17 40.34 5.12
CA GLU A 477 94.34 40.22 6.00
C GLU A 477 95.11 38.89 5.77
N LEU A 478 94.43 37.76 5.61
CA LEU A 478 95.04 36.43 5.40
C LEU A 478 95.65 36.24 4.00
N CYS A 479 95.18 36.97 2.98
CA CYS A 479 95.74 36.95 1.63
C CYS A 479 97.18 37.48 1.52
N THR A 480 97.75 38.00 2.61
CA THR A 480 99.18 38.32 2.70
C THR A 480 100.07 37.14 3.10
N SER A 481 99.52 35.93 3.27
CA SER A 481 100.29 34.72 3.59
C SER A 481 99.74 33.48 2.86
N LYS A 482 100.42 33.05 1.78
CA LYS A 482 100.09 31.87 0.97
C LYS A 482 100.88 30.63 1.42
N SER A 483 100.22 29.47 1.57
CA SER A 483 100.76 28.15 1.15
C SER A 483 99.66 27.07 1.01
N PRO A 484 99.82 26.01 0.17
CA PRO A 484 98.77 25.05 -0.19
C PRO A 484 98.96 23.64 0.43
N ARG A 485 97.87 22.94 0.77
CA ARG A 485 97.85 21.48 1.10
C ARG A 485 96.39 20.96 1.01
N GLU A 486 95.95 20.34 -0.08
CA GLU A 486 96.06 18.92 -0.53
C GLU A 486 95.01 17.97 0.09
N GLU A 487 94.13 17.44 -0.78
CA GLU A 487 92.95 16.58 -0.55
C GLU A 487 93.31 15.09 -0.40
N VAL A 488 92.86 14.41 0.68
CA VAL A 488 92.66 12.94 0.70
C VAL A 488 91.61 12.57 1.77
N SER A 489 90.38 12.14 1.41
CA SER A 489 89.48 11.44 2.36
C SER A 489 88.27 10.72 1.72
N GLY A 490 88.50 9.77 0.80
CA GLY A 490 87.42 8.98 0.18
C GLY A 490 87.37 7.49 0.55
N GLN A 491 88.51 6.89 0.93
CA GLN A 491 88.65 5.44 0.98
C GLN A 491 88.34 4.81 2.35
N GLU A 492 88.57 5.53 3.46
CA GLU A 492 88.45 4.99 4.82
C GLU A 492 87.00 4.74 5.29
N LEU A 493 86.03 5.44 4.69
CA LEU A 493 84.63 5.40 5.13
C LEU A 493 83.91 4.12 4.65
N VAL A 494 84.39 3.52 3.57
CA VAL A 494 83.84 2.29 2.99
C VAL A 494 84.28 1.07 3.82
N ASP A 495 85.55 1.03 4.23
CA ASP A 495 86.13 -0.04 5.04
C ASP A 495 85.56 -0.07 6.47
N PHE A 496 85.26 1.10 7.04
CA PHE A 496 84.59 1.21 8.33
C PHE A 496 83.16 0.66 8.29
N ARG A 497 82.41 0.96 7.21
CA ARG A 497 81.04 0.49 7.05
C ARG A 497 80.97 -1.02 6.86
N GLU A 498 81.95 -1.61 6.16
CA GLU A 498 82.04 -3.06 5.99
C GLU A 498 82.39 -3.79 7.30
N THR A 499 83.27 -3.20 8.10
CA THR A 499 83.68 -3.74 9.40
C THR A 499 82.54 -3.74 10.42
N ILE A 500 81.75 -2.67 10.47
CA ILE A 500 80.55 -2.60 11.34
C ILE A 500 79.50 -3.64 10.94
N MET A 501 79.29 -3.88 9.63
CA MET A 501 78.33 -4.88 9.16
C MET A 501 78.75 -6.32 9.52
N LYS A 502 80.06 -6.63 9.52
CA LYS A 502 80.58 -7.93 9.96
C LYS A 502 80.47 -8.12 11.48
N MET A 503 80.70 -7.08 12.28
CA MET A 503 80.55 -7.15 13.75
C MET A 503 79.10 -7.31 14.21
N LEU A 504 78.13 -6.77 13.47
CA LEU A 504 76.71 -6.83 13.84
C LEU A 504 75.98 -8.10 13.34
N GLY A 505 76.69 -9.06 12.73
CA GLY A 505 76.13 -10.37 12.36
C GLY A 505 75.10 -10.36 11.22
N PHE A 506 74.97 -9.26 10.47
CA PHE A 506 73.99 -9.16 9.38
C PHE A 506 74.49 -9.84 8.10
N ASN A 507 74.10 -11.10 7.88
CA ASN A 507 74.27 -11.76 6.58
C ASN A 507 73.20 -11.28 5.58
N LYS A 508 73.62 -10.53 4.55
CA LYS A 508 72.77 -9.87 3.52
C LYS A 508 71.78 -10.82 2.81
N LYS A 509 71.98 -12.14 2.83
CA LYS A 509 71.15 -13.12 2.12
C LYS A 509 70.01 -13.74 2.94
N ALA A 510 70.09 -13.77 4.28
CA ALA A 510 69.07 -14.42 5.13
C ALA A 510 67.99 -13.44 5.61
N ALA A 511 68.40 -12.28 6.13
CA ALA A 511 67.49 -11.27 6.71
C ALA A 511 66.48 -10.71 5.68
N ASN A 512 66.91 -10.53 4.42
CA ASN A 512 66.02 -10.03 3.36
C ASN A 512 64.91 -11.04 3.02
N LYS A 513 65.17 -12.35 3.13
CA LYS A 513 64.18 -13.38 2.77
C LYS A 513 63.08 -13.49 3.83
N GLU A 514 63.44 -13.38 5.10
CA GLU A 514 62.48 -13.32 6.21
C GLU A 514 61.69 -12.02 6.23
N ILE A 515 62.34 -10.87 6.00
CA ILE A 515 61.65 -9.58 5.93
C ILE A 515 60.65 -9.57 4.76
N ILE A 516 61.04 -10.10 3.59
CA ILE A 516 60.16 -10.21 2.43
C ILE A 516 58.99 -11.18 2.71
N ASN A 517 59.20 -12.29 3.41
CA ASN A 517 58.13 -13.22 3.78
C ASN A 517 57.16 -12.60 4.80
N HIS A 518 57.65 -11.88 5.81
CA HIS A 518 56.80 -11.18 6.77
C HIS A 518 55.97 -10.09 6.09
N LEU A 519 56.57 -9.31 5.18
CA LEU A 519 55.84 -8.32 4.38
C LEU A 519 54.78 -8.95 3.49
N LYS A 520 55.05 -10.10 2.86
CA LYS A 520 54.04 -10.85 2.09
C LYS A 520 52.85 -11.29 2.94
N LEU A 521 53.09 -11.84 4.13
CA LEU A 521 52.03 -12.23 5.05
C LEU A 521 51.19 -11.04 5.52
N LEU A 522 51.84 -9.89 5.77
CA LEU A 522 51.17 -8.68 6.24
C LEU A 522 50.30 -8.05 5.15
N ILE A 523 50.75 -8.07 3.89
CA ILE A 523 49.97 -7.63 2.74
C ILE A 523 48.76 -8.56 2.52
N GLN A 524 48.95 -9.88 2.61
CA GLN A 524 47.87 -10.84 2.43
C GLN A 524 46.78 -10.70 3.51
N ALA A 525 47.17 -10.48 4.77
CA ALA A 525 46.24 -10.22 5.86
C ALA A 525 45.44 -8.91 5.65
N HIS A 526 46.09 -7.87 5.12
CA HIS A 526 45.46 -6.58 4.85
C HIS A 526 44.47 -6.66 3.66
N GLU A 527 44.76 -7.47 2.63
CA GLU A 527 43.82 -7.73 1.53
C GLU A 527 42.61 -8.55 1.99
N THR A 528 42.79 -9.54 2.87
CA THR A 528 41.65 -10.27 3.45
C THR A 528 40.80 -9.37 4.34
N SER A 529 41.41 -8.47 5.11
CA SER A 529 40.70 -7.48 5.93
C SER A 529 39.92 -6.46 5.08
N LYS A 530 40.48 -6.04 3.94
CA LYS A 530 39.79 -5.14 3.00
C LYS A 530 38.59 -5.82 2.33
N LYS A 531 38.73 -7.08 1.90
CA LYS A 531 37.60 -7.86 1.34
C LYS A 531 36.46 -8.09 2.34
N ILE A 532 36.77 -8.22 3.64
CA ILE A 532 35.75 -8.37 4.69
C ILE A 532 35.05 -7.03 4.97
N LYS A 533 35.76 -5.89 4.88
CA LYS A 533 35.17 -4.56 5.04
C LYS A 533 34.24 -4.14 3.89
N ASP A 534 34.44 -4.67 2.69
CA ASP A 534 33.56 -4.40 1.54
C ASP A 534 32.31 -5.32 1.50
N CYS A 535 32.19 -6.27 2.44
CA CYS A 535 31.05 -7.19 2.57
C CYS A 535 30.13 -6.91 3.77
N PHE A 536 30.33 -5.81 4.50
CA PHE A 536 29.45 -5.37 5.60
C PHE A 536 28.73 -4.06 5.26
#